data_AF-A0A136PKC5-F1
#
_entry.id   AF-A0A136PKC5-F1
#
_cell.length_a   1.000
_cell.length_b   1.000
_cell.length_c   1.000
_cell.angle_alpha   90.00
_cell.angle_beta   90.00
_cell.angle_gamma   90.00
#
_symmetry.space_group_name_H-M   'P 1'
#
loop_
_entity.id
_entity.type
_entity.pdbx_description
1 polymer ?
#
loop_
_entity_poly.entity_id
_entity_poly.type
_entity_poly.pdbx_seq_one_letter_code
_entity_poly.pdbx_strand_id
1 'polypeptide(L)'
;MAGRFGVGAGGKADREGSDEPSRNEVIPMRKQMEGDNQRRRALARQARERGRQASETGASLSATKQLSHLDRGKRSGPAPAGRHKPDSTRGGPTTPPPAPRPQTTAARPTPPTSVPRGYRALVEEIGRRSGTDFAVAKVGAEATVLSLGGALDQPDRLRLFAAVPMKLHDVFPVDGVRRHQDLPGFLAEVARLSAATPEQARYQAEATIAALAEAEPDLVASLPVPPGLRELFPPAG
;
A
#
# COMPACT_ATOMS: atom_id res chain seq x y z
N MET A 1 -29.88 -6.98 -81.44
CA MET A 1 -28.58 -6.92 -80.74
C MET A 1 -28.77 -7.35 -79.30
N ALA A 2 -28.38 -8.58 -78.97
CA ALA A 2 -28.01 -9.07 -77.63
C ALA A 2 -27.95 -10.61 -77.70
N GLY A 3 -26.77 -11.15 -78.02
CA GLY A 3 -26.49 -12.59 -77.99
C GLY A 3 -25.14 -12.79 -77.34
N ARG A 4 -25.15 -13.26 -76.09
CA ARG A 4 -23.94 -13.53 -75.30
C ARG A 4 -23.70 -15.04 -75.31
N PHE A 5 -22.57 -15.42 -75.90
CA PHE A 5 -21.81 -16.66 -75.75
C PHE A 5 -21.78 -17.13 -74.28
N GLY A 6 -21.76 -18.40 -73.89
CA GLY A 6 -21.28 -19.61 -74.57
C GLY A 6 -20.05 -20.17 -73.85
N VAL A 7 -20.26 -21.26 -73.08
CA VAL A 7 -19.36 -22.42 -72.87
C VAL A 7 -18.04 -22.25 -72.07
N GLY A 8 -17.76 -23.21 -71.17
CA GLY A 8 -16.39 -23.77 -71.08
C GLY A 8 -15.80 -24.13 -69.71
N ALA A 9 -16.09 -25.36 -69.26
CA ALA A 9 -15.25 -26.34 -68.54
C ALA A 9 -13.82 -26.01 -68.05
N GLY A 10 -13.51 -26.55 -66.85
CA GLY A 10 -12.35 -27.43 -66.64
C GLY A 10 -11.17 -26.88 -65.83
N GLY A 11 -10.78 -27.59 -64.75
CA GLY A 11 -9.50 -27.38 -64.08
C GLY A 11 -9.37 -28.04 -62.71
N LYS A 12 -9.03 -29.34 -62.69
CA LYS A 12 -8.50 -30.06 -61.52
C LYS A 12 -7.11 -29.53 -61.15
N ALA A 13 -6.80 -29.46 -59.86
CA ALA A 13 -5.44 -29.62 -59.36
C ALA A 13 -5.49 -30.28 -57.99
N ASP A 14 -5.04 -31.54 -57.95
CA ASP A 14 -4.66 -32.26 -56.75
C ASP A 14 -3.43 -31.59 -56.11
N ARG A 15 -3.42 -31.51 -54.78
CA ARG A 15 -2.18 -31.56 -53.99
C ARG A 15 -2.47 -32.18 -52.63
N GLU A 16 -1.97 -33.40 -52.48
CA GLU A 16 -1.68 -34.04 -51.21
C GLU A 16 -0.72 -33.17 -50.38
N GLY A 17 -0.84 -33.29 -49.06
CA GLY A 17 0.01 -32.59 -48.10
C GLY A 17 -0.49 -32.80 -46.68
N SER A 18 -0.24 -33.98 -46.15
CA SER A 18 -0.23 -34.35 -44.75
C SER A 18 0.42 -33.27 -43.88
N ASP A 19 -0.12 -33.00 -42.69
CA ASP A 19 0.61 -33.15 -41.41
C ASP A 19 -0.11 -32.50 -40.23
N GLU A 20 -0.34 -33.35 -39.23
CA GLU A 20 -0.54 -33.16 -37.78
C GLU A 20 -1.39 -32.02 -37.15
N PRO A 21 -2.15 -32.37 -36.08
CA PRO A 21 -2.88 -31.41 -35.26
C PRO A 21 -1.93 -30.67 -34.32
N SER A 22 -1.67 -29.39 -34.61
CA SER A 22 -0.93 -28.52 -33.69
C SER A 22 -1.79 -28.20 -32.46
N ARG A 23 -1.51 -28.94 -31.40
CA ARG A 23 -1.85 -28.65 -30.01
C ARG A 23 -1.33 -27.26 -29.64
N ASN A 24 -2.24 -26.30 -29.48
CA ASN A 24 -2.13 -25.29 -28.44
C ASN A 24 -3.51 -24.69 -28.16
N GLU A 25 -4.35 -25.52 -27.54
CA GLU A 25 -5.57 -25.09 -26.89
C GLU A 25 -5.16 -24.22 -25.68
N VAL A 26 -5.06 -22.91 -25.90
CA VAL A 26 -4.96 -21.92 -24.83
C VAL A 26 -6.30 -21.94 -24.10
N ILE A 27 -6.39 -22.79 -23.08
CA ILE A 27 -7.52 -22.82 -22.15
C ILE A 27 -7.61 -21.41 -21.54
N PRO A 28 -8.72 -20.66 -21.74
CA PRO A 28 -8.81 -19.31 -21.21
C PRO A 28 -8.82 -19.36 -19.68
N MET A 29 -7.97 -18.56 -19.03
CA MET A 29 -7.86 -18.39 -17.56
C MET A 29 -9.21 -18.24 -16.82
N ARG A 30 -10.26 -17.81 -17.52
CA ARG A 30 -11.65 -17.78 -16.99
C ARG A 30 -12.16 -19.17 -16.56
N LYS A 31 -11.78 -20.22 -17.28
CA LYS A 31 -12.19 -21.62 -17.02
C LYS A 31 -11.53 -22.18 -15.75
N GLN A 32 -10.36 -21.65 -15.38
CA GLN A 32 -9.65 -22.05 -14.16
C GLN A 32 -10.24 -21.40 -12.91
N MET A 33 -10.61 -20.11 -12.98
CA MET A 33 -11.29 -19.42 -11.87
C MET A 33 -12.71 -19.94 -11.61
N GLU A 34 -13.38 -20.47 -12.64
CA GLU A 34 -14.68 -21.11 -12.48
C GLU A 34 -14.58 -22.44 -11.70
N GLY A 35 -13.52 -23.22 -11.93
CA GLY A 35 -13.25 -24.46 -11.20
C GLY A 35 -13.03 -24.23 -9.70
N ASP A 36 -12.28 -23.19 -9.33
CA ASP A 36 -12.03 -22.84 -7.93
C ASP A 36 -13.28 -22.31 -7.22
N ASN A 37 -14.12 -21.54 -7.92
CA ASN A 37 -15.41 -21.09 -7.38
C ASN A 37 -16.40 -22.26 -7.20
N GLN A 38 -16.40 -23.24 -8.11
CA GLN A 38 -17.20 -24.45 -7.95
C GLN A 38 -16.73 -25.28 -6.75
N ARG A 39 -15.41 -25.45 -6.56
CA ARG A 39 -14.84 -26.14 -5.40
C ARG A 39 -15.19 -25.45 -4.08
N ARG A 40 -15.13 -24.11 -4.02
CA ARG A 40 -15.54 -23.33 -2.83
C ARG A 40 -17.02 -23.51 -2.50
N ARG A 41 -17.89 -23.49 -3.51
CA ARG A 41 -19.33 -23.73 -3.32
C ARG A 41 -19.62 -25.16 -2.86
N ALA A 42 -18.88 -26.15 -3.35
CA ALA A 42 -19.02 -27.54 -2.90
C ALA A 42 -18.60 -27.74 -1.44
N LEU A 43 -17.46 -27.16 -1.02
CA LEU A 43 -17.00 -27.21 0.38
C LEU A 43 -17.98 -26.51 1.33
N ALA A 44 -18.53 -25.36 0.93
CA ALA A 44 -19.54 -24.66 1.72
C ALA A 44 -20.86 -25.45 1.86
N ARG A 45 -21.26 -26.21 0.82
CA ARG A 45 -22.43 -27.11 0.88
C ARG A 45 -22.18 -28.28 1.84
N GLN A 46 -21.02 -28.94 1.76
CA GLN A 46 -20.66 -30.02 2.67
C GLN A 46 -20.56 -29.58 4.14
N ALA A 47 -20.13 -28.34 4.41
CA ALA A 47 -20.08 -27.81 5.78
C ALA A 47 -21.49 -27.65 6.38
N ARG A 48 -22.47 -27.23 5.57
CA ARG A 48 -23.88 -27.08 5.97
C ARG A 48 -24.58 -28.42 6.17
N GLU A 49 -24.32 -29.40 5.31
CA GLU A 49 -24.87 -30.76 5.43
C GLU A 49 -24.40 -31.47 6.72
N ARG A 50 -23.22 -31.13 7.23
CA ARG A 50 -22.70 -31.64 8.51
C ARG A 50 -23.13 -30.81 9.72
N GLY A 51 -24.01 -29.83 9.56
CA GLY A 51 -24.56 -29.01 10.64
C GLY A 51 -23.54 -28.11 11.36
N ARG A 52 -22.38 -27.80 10.75
CA ARG A 52 -21.32 -26.98 11.38
C ARG A 52 -21.21 -25.59 10.77
N GLN A 53 -20.87 -24.59 11.59
CA GLN A 53 -20.70 -23.21 11.14
C GLN A 53 -19.29 -22.96 10.57
N ALA A 54 -19.20 -22.14 9.52
CA ALA A 54 -17.98 -21.84 8.77
C ALA A 54 -16.85 -21.16 9.58
N SER A 55 -17.16 -20.71 10.79
CA SER A 55 -16.23 -20.12 11.77
C SER A 55 -15.34 -21.16 12.47
N GLU A 56 -15.76 -22.42 12.55
CA GLU A 56 -15.01 -23.48 13.27
C GLU A 56 -13.88 -24.11 12.44
N THR A 57 -13.90 -23.95 11.11
CA THR A 57 -12.94 -24.58 10.19
C THR A 57 -11.83 -23.65 9.68
N GLY A 58 -11.70 -22.45 10.24
CA GLY A 58 -10.64 -21.50 9.85
C GLY A 58 -10.79 -20.96 8.42
N ALA A 59 -11.99 -21.03 7.84
CA ALA A 59 -12.28 -20.59 6.47
C ALA A 59 -12.20 -19.06 6.27
N SER A 60 -12.13 -18.27 7.34
CA SER A 60 -11.93 -16.82 7.31
C SER A 60 -10.47 -16.39 7.45
N LEU A 61 -9.53 -17.34 7.58
CA LEU A 61 -8.10 -17.04 7.69
C LEU A 61 -7.46 -16.98 6.31
N SER A 62 -6.57 -15.99 6.09
CA SER A 62 -5.72 -15.93 4.89
C SER A 62 -4.92 -17.23 4.72
N ALA A 63 -4.65 -17.65 3.47
CA ALA A 63 -4.08 -18.95 3.12
C ALA A 63 -2.80 -19.31 3.90
N THR A 64 -1.95 -18.32 4.19
CA THR A 64 -0.72 -18.47 4.99
C THR A 64 -1.01 -18.81 6.46
N LYS A 65 -2.10 -18.29 7.03
CA LYS A 65 -2.55 -18.62 8.40
C LYS A 65 -3.23 -19.98 8.48
N GLN A 66 -3.85 -20.45 7.39
CA GLN A 66 -4.46 -21.78 7.34
C GLN A 66 -3.41 -22.90 7.39
N LEU A 67 -2.29 -22.75 6.67
CA LEU A 67 -1.16 -23.68 6.74
C LEU A 67 -0.54 -23.74 8.16
N SER A 68 -0.39 -22.58 8.81
CA SER A 68 0.12 -22.50 10.19
C SER A 68 -0.86 -23.09 11.22
N HIS A 69 -2.17 -23.03 10.96
CA HIS A 69 -3.19 -23.59 11.84
C HIS A 69 -3.23 -25.13 11.76
N LEU A 70 -3.05 -25.69 10.56
CA LEU A 70 -2.94 -27.14 10.35
C LEU A 70 -1.65 -27.71 10.97
N ASP A 71 -0.55 -26.95 10.93
CA ASP A 71 0.75 -27.38 11.48
C ASP A 71 0.77 -27.32 13.02
N ARG A 72 0.05 -26.37 13.62
CA ARG A 72 -0.08 -26.24 15.08
C ARG A 72 -0.90 -27.37 15.71
N GLY A 73 -1.86 -27.95 14.97
CA GLY A 73 -2.67 -29.09 15.43
C GLY A 73 -1.89 -30.42 15.53
N LYS A 74 -0.69 -30.50 14.97
CA LYS A 74 0.15 -31.72 14.96
C LYS A 74 1.28 -31.72 16.00
N ARG A 75 1.46 -30.65 16.78
CA ARG A 75 2.44 -30.62 17.88
C ARG A 75 1.79 -31.02 19.21
N SER A 76 2.01 -32.25 19.62
CA SER A 76 1.86 -32.67 21.03
C SER A 76 3.03 -32.10 21.85
N GLY A 77 2.93 -30.82 22.21
CA GLY A 77 3.86 -30.17 23.14
C GLY A 77 3.12 -29.70 24.39
N PRO A 78 3.76 -29.71 25.58
CA PRO A 78 3.12 -29.30 26.81
C PRO A 78 2.69 -27.83 26.77
N ALA A 79 1.57 -27.53 27.44
CA ALA A 79 0.98 -26.19 27.48
C ALA A 79 1.95 -25.14 28.08
N PRO A 80 2.02 -23.92 27.52
CA PRO A 80 2.85 -22.87 28.08
C PRO A 80 2.32 -22.39 29.44
N ALA A 81 3.24 -22.28 30.40
CA ALA A 81 2.98 -21.87 31.77
C ALA A 81 2.49 -20.41 31.87
N GLY A 82 1.67 -20.18 32.90
CA GLY A 82 0.87 -18.98 33.11
C GLY A 82 1.61 -17.70 33.48
N ARG A 83 0.81 -16.64 33.49
CA ARG A 83 1.12 -15.22 33.64
C ARG A 83 1.29 -14.87 35.12
N HIS A 84 2.52 -14.63 35.59
CA HIS A 84 2.77 -14.08 36.93
C HIS A 84 3.15 -12.60 36.87
N LYS A 85 2.36 -11.75 37.55
CA LYS A 85 2.76 -10.42 38.03
C LYS A 85 3.46 -10.59 39.38
N PRO A 86 4.53 -9.85 39.71
CA PRO A 86 4.91 -9.64 41.09
C PRO A 86 4.16 -8.43 41.67
N ASP A 87 3.43 -8.71 42.75
CA ASP A 87 3.02 -7.74 43.77
C ASP A 87 4.23 -7.50 44.70
N SER A 88 4.44 -6.27 45.16
CA SER A 88 5.47 -5.95 46.14
C SER A 88 4.99 -4.81 47.01
N THR A 89 4.43 -5.20 48.15
CA THR A 89 4.03 -4.33 49.25
C THR A 89 5.15 -4.30 50.31
N ARG A 90 5.70 -3.09 50.55
CA ARG A 90 6.15 -2.52 51.85
C ARG A 90 7.28 -3.18 52.67
N GLY A 91 8.36 -2.40 52.92
CA GLY A 91 9.25 -2.52 54.10
C GLY A 91 10.58 -1.73 53.97
N GLY A 92 10.83 -0.71 54.81
CA GLY A 92 11.98 0.25 54.77
C GLY A 92 13.34 -0.32 55.27
N PRO A 93 14.39 0.51 55.60
CA PRO A 93 14.33 1.83 56.27
C PRO A 93 15.26 2.96 55.73
N THR A 94 15.10 4.12 56.36
CA THR A 94 15.73 5.45 56.22
C THR A 94 17.26 5.51 56.08
N THR A 95 17.74 6.33 55.14
CA THR A 95 19.13 6.85 55.09
C THR A 95 19.14 8.40 55.04
N PRO A 96 20.08 9.08 55.73
CA PRO A 96 20.13 10.55 55.88
C PRO A 96 20.72 11.29 54.67
N PRO A 97 20.46 12.61 54.48
CA PRO A 97 21.04 13.41 53.38
C PRO A 97 22.30 14.19 53.85
N PRO A 98 23.37 14.26 53.03
CA PRO A 98 23.83 15.54 52.46
C PRO A 98 24.47 15.35 51.04
N ALA A 99 24.73 16.31 50.14
CA ALA A 99 24.95 17.76 50.14
C ALA A 99 24.61 18.33 48.73
N PRO A 100 24.56 19.66 48.51
CA PRO A 100 24.03 20.26 47.27
C PRO A 100 25.03 20.13 46.09
N ARG A 101 24.53 19.68 44.94
CA ARG A 101 25.31 19.65 43.68
C ARG A 101 25.28 21.02 43.00
N PRO A 102 26.38 21.45 42.36
CA PRO A 102 26.42 22.71 41.62
C PRO A 102 25.44 22.68 40.44
N GLN A 103 24.69 23.76 40.28
CA GLN A 103 23.76 23.98 39.17
C GLN A 103 24.58 24.17 37.90
N THR A 104 24.72 23.12 37.10
CA THR A 104 25.05 23.26 35.69
C THR A 104 23.84 23.88 35.01
N THR A 105 23.98 25.11 34.54
CA THR A 105 23.08 25.73 33.57
C THR A 105 22.97 24.80 32.37
N ALA A 106 21.89 24.01 32.31
CA ALA A 106 21.55 23.25 31.14
C ALA A 106 21.20 24.28 30.05
N ALA A 107 22.17 24.56 29.20
CA ALA A 107 21.92 25.11 27.88
C ALA A 107 20.81 24.27 27.27
N ARG A 108 19.70 24.92 26.94
CA ARG A 108 18.58 24.31 26.22
C ARG A 108 19.17 23.58 25.00
N PRO A 109 19.08 22.25 24.92
CA PRO A 109 19.52 21.56 23.72
C PRO A 109 18.58 22.04 22.61
N THR A 110 19.16 22.71 21.60
CA THR A 110 18.58 22.71 20.27
C THR A 110 18.47 21.24 19.87
N PRO A 111 17.30 20.73 19.44
CA PRO A 111 17.25 19.42 18.83
C PRO A 111 17.50 19.58 17.33
N PRO A 112 18.70 19.27 16.80
CA PRO A 112 18.81 18.72 15.47
C PRO A 112 19.08 17.23 15.63
N THR A 113 18.00 16.50 15.81
CA THR A 113 17.97 15.08 15.46
C THR A 113 16.52 14.80 15.17
N SER A 114 16.17 14.86 13.88
CA SER A 114 14.91 14.31 13.37
C SER A 114 14.87 12.86 13.84
N VAL A 115 14.22 12.61 14.98
CA VAL A 115 13.75 11.26 15.30
C VAL A 115 12.89 10.86 14.12
N PRO A 116 13.06 9.65 13.54
CA PRO A 116 12.21 9.18 12.45
C PRO A 116 10.76 9.46 12.84
N ARG A 117 10.13 10.45 12.20
CA ARG A 117 8.79 10.87 12.61
C ARG A 117 7.90 9.69 12.35
N GLY A 118 7.43 9.06 13.43
CA GLY A 118 6.50 7.94 13.31
C GLY A 118 5.27 8.39 12.52
N TYR A 119 4.69 7.47 11.75
CA TYR A 119 3.50 7.70 10.92
C TYR A 119 2.46 8.66 11.54
N ARG A 120 2.13 8.45 12.81
CA ARG A 120 1.15 9.27 13.52
C ARG A 120 1.58 10.74 13.66
N ALA A 121 2.82 10.98 14.04
CA ALA A 121 3.36 12.34 14.19
C ALA A 121 3.41 13.08 12.85
N LEU A 122 3.74 12.38 11.75
CA LEU A 122 3.70 12.94 10.41
C LEU A 122 2.28 13.36 10.02
N VAL A 123 1.29 12.48 10.20
CA VAL A 123 -0.11 12.77 9.83
C VAL A 123 -0.73 13.86 10.73
N GLU A 124 -0.43 13.86 12.03
CA GLU A 124 -0.87 14.92 12.95
C GLU A 124 -0.31 16.28 12.53
N GLU A 125 0.96 16.32 12.13
CA GLU A 125 1.59 17.55 11.64
C GLU A 125 0.99 18.05 10.33
N ILE A 126 0.67 17.14 9.41
CA ILE A 126 -0.04 17.47 8.16
C ILE A 126 -1.41 18.06 8.49
N GLY A 127 -2.20 17.40 9.35
CA GLY A 127 -3.52 17.89 9.76
C GLY A 127 -3.48 19.27 10.41
N ARG A 128 -2.45 19.53 11.23
CA ARG A 128 -2.22 20.84 11.84
C ARG A 128 -1.97 21.93 10.79
N ARG A 129 -1.25 21.62 9.70
CA ARG A 129 -0.95 22.56 8.60
C ARG A 129 -2.12 22.79 7.67
N SER A 130 -2.85 21.74 7.32
CA SER A 130 -4.01 21.81 6.42
C SER A 130 -5.30 22.22 7.11
N GLY A 131 -5.31 22.34 8.44
CA GLY A 131 -6.52 22.65 9.22
C GLY A 131 -7.54 21.51 9.23
N THR A 132 -7.09 20.26 9.07
CA THR A 132 -7.95 19.08 8.96
C THR A 132 -7.70 18.10 10.11
N ASP A 133 -8.71 17.28 10.42
CA ASP A 133 -8.52 16.19 11.40
C ASP A 133 -7.57 15.11 10.89
N PHE A 134 -7.20 14.19 11.79
CA PHE A 134 -6.27 13.10 11.51
C PHE A 134 -6.74 12.17 10.38
N ALA A 135 -8.04 11.87 10.30
CA ALA A 135 -8.57 10.94 9.31
C ALA A 135 -8.50 11.53 7.90
N VAL A 136 -8.86 12.81 7.78
CA VAL A 136 -8.76 13.57 6.52
C VAL A 136 -7.28 13.78 6.14
N ALA A 137 -6.44 14.17 7.09
CA ALA A 137 -5.01 14.38 6.85
C ALA A 137 -4.30 13.09 6.40
N LYS A 138 -4.67 11.95 7.00
CA LYS A 138 -4.17 10.63 6.60
C LYS A 138 -4.44 10.36 5.12
N VAL A 139 -5.70 10.52 4.72
CA VAL A 139 -6.14 10.21 3.35
C VAL A 139 -5.50 11.17 2.34
N GLY A 140 -5.42 12.46 2.68
CA GLY A 140 -4.71 13.46 1.87
C GLY A 140 -3.21 13.17 1.72
N ALA A 141 -2.56 12.72 2.79
CA ALA A 141 -1.15 12.32 2.78
C ALA A 141 -0.90 11.08 1.91
N GLU A 142 -1.75 10.04 2.06
CA GLU A 142 -1.72 8.84 1.22
C GLU A 142 -1.87 9.20 -0.26
N ALA A 143 -2.90 10.00 -0.59
CA ALA A 143 -3.15 10.47 -1.94
C ALA A 143 -1.96 11.25 -2.52
N THR A 144 -1.36 12.14 -1.74
CA THR A 144 -0.22 12.97 -2.17
C THR A 144 1.02 12.11 -2.43
N VAL A 145 1.37 11.20 -1.52
CA VAL A 145 2.54 10.32 -1.65
C VAL A 145 2.40 9.41 -2.85
N LEU A 146 1.22 8.84 -3.07
CA LEU A 146 0.93 7.98 -4.22
C LEU A 146 1.00 8.76 -5.54
N SER A 147 0.38 9.94 -5.62
CA SER A 147 0.45 10.82 -6.79
C SER A 147 1.89 11.25 -7.10
N LEU A 148 2.67 11.59 -6.07
CA LEU A 148 4.08 11.97 -6.23
C LEU A 148 4.91 10.78 -6.74
N GLY A 149 4.72 9.59 -6.17
CA GLY A 149 5.34 8.37 -6.67
C GLY A 149 4.97 8.08 -8.13
N GLY A 150 3.73 8.37 -8.53
CA GLY A 150 3.26 8.27 -9.91
C GLY A 150 3.98 9.24 -10.87
N ALA A 151 4.28 10.45 -10.42
CA ALA A 151 4.98 11.48 -11.19
C ALA A 151 6.48 11.20 -11.36
N LEU A 152 7.07 10.46 -10.42
CA LEU A 152 8.47 10.06 -10.43
C LEU A 152 8.71 8.81 -11.30
N ASP A 153 9.95 8.68 -11.78
CA ASP A 153 10.42 7.46 -12.41
C ASP A 153 10.57 6.31 -11.39
N GLN A 154 10.89 5.11 -11.87
CA GLN A 154 10.95 3.93 -11.00
C GLN A 154 12.01 4.03 -9.88
N PRO A 155 13.28 4.43 -10.13
CA PRO A 155 14.26 4.52 -9.06
C PRO A 155 13.88 5.56 -8.01
N ASP A 156 13.41 6.75 -8.39
CA ASP A 156 13.09 7.79 -7.42
C ASP A 156 11.78 7.53 -6.68
N ARG A 157 10.82 6.87 -7.33
CA ARG A 157 9.63 6.33 -6.65
C ARG A 157 10.00 5.35 -5.53
N LEU A 158 10.93 4.44 -5.79
CA LEU A 158 11.37 3.47 -4.77
C LEU A 158 12.08 4.17 -3.62
N ARG A 159 12.89 5.20 -3.91
CA ARG A 159 13.54 6.04 -2.89
C ARG A 159 12.51 6.78 -2.04
N LEU A 160 11.49 7.37 -2.66
CA LEU A 160 10.38 8.01 -1.94
C LEU A 160 9.68 7.03 -1.01
N PHE A 161 9.26 5.86 -1.50
CA PHE A 161 8.54 4.88 -0.68
C PHE A 161 9.41 4.23 0.40
N ALA A 162 10.72 4.13 0.21
CA ALA A 162 11.62 3.66 1.26
C ALA A 162 11.74 4.65 2.43
N ALA A 163 11.57 5.95 2.18
CA ALA A 163 11.71 6.99 3.19
C ALA A 163 10.38 7.36 3.89
N VAL A 164 9.24 7.05 3.27
CA VAL A 164 7.92 7.35 3.82
C VAL A 164 7.39 6.14 4.62
N PRO A 165 6.68 6.34 5.75
CA PRO A 165 6.06 5.23 6.48
C PRO A 165 5.16 4.37 5.58
N MET A 166 5.36 3.04 5.61
CA MET A 166 4.61 2.08 4.77
C MET A 166 3.10 2.28 4.72
N LYS A 167 2.51 2.69 5.85
CA LYS A 167 1.07 2.96 5.97
C LYS A 167 0.57 4.05 5.01
N LEU A 168 1.44 4.90 4.46
CA LEU A 168 1.06 5.95 3.52
C LEU A 168 1.07 5.51 2.05
N HIS A 169 1.66 4.35 1.72
CA HIS A 169 1.80 3.90 0.33
C HIS A 169 1.39 2.44 0.08
N ASP A 170 1.05 1.67 1.11
CA ASP A 170 0.61 0.26 1.02
C ASP A 170 -0.93 0.09 0.99
N VAL A 171 -1.68 1.20 0.90
CA VAL A 171 -3.15 1.19 1.02
C VAL A 171 -3.84 1.06 -0.34
N PHE A 172 -3.19 1.52 -1.43
CA PHE A 172 -3.72 1.43 -2.79
C PHE A 172 -2.67 0.86 -3.74
N PRO A 173 -3.05 -0.05 -4.66
CA PRO A 173 -2.15 -0.46 -5.72
C PRO A 173 -1.79 0.75 -6.58
N VAL A 174 -0.48 1.02 -6.70
CA VAL A 174 0.09 2.14 -7.45
C VAL A 174 -0.35 2.16 -8.92
N ASP A 175 -0.75 0.99 -9.46
CA ASP A 175 -1.20 0.82 -10.84
C ASP A 175 -2.50 1.59 -11.18
N GLY A 176 -3.25 2.04 -10.17
CA GLY A 176 -4.44 2.87 -10.34
C GLY A 176 -4.19 4.38 -10.32
N VAL A 177 -2.94 4.81 -10.11
CA VAL A 177 -2.55 6.22 -10.02
C VAL A 177 -2.17 6.74 -11.40
N ARG A 178 -2.81 7.82 -11.84
CA ARG A 178 -2.50 8.48 -13.11
C ARG A 178 -1.23 9.30 -12.98
N ARG A 179 -0.35 9.21 -13.98
CA ARG A 179 0.88 10.00 -14.02
C ARG A 179 0.57 11.41 -14.52
N HIS A 180 0.86 12.41 -13.70
CA HIS A 180 0.73 13.82 -14.04
C HIS A 180 2.04 14.54 -13.70
N GLN A 181 2.54 15.35 -14.63
CA GLN A 181 3.79 16.14 -14.46
C GLN A 181 3.50 17.64 -14.28
N ASP A 182 2.25 18.05 -14.51
CA ASP A 182 1.73 19.39 -14.33
C ASP A 182 0.96 19.52 -13.01
N LEU A 183 1.01 20.71 -12.40
CA LEU A 183 0.33 20.98 -11.13
C LEU A 183 -1.18 20.68 -11.17
N PRO A 184 -1.95 21.14 -12.20
CA PRO A 184 -3.39 20.88 -12.23
C PRO A 184 -3.73 19.39 -12.29
N GLY A 185 -3.05 18.63 -13.15
CA GLY A 185 -3.23 17.18 -13.24
C GLY A 185 -2.87 16.46 -11.95
N PHE A 186 -1.77 16.85 -11.31
CA PHE A 186 -1.37 16.29 -10.01
C PHE A 186 -2.42 16.56 -8.92
N LEU A 187 -2.88 17.82 -8.79
CA LEU A 187 -3.90 18.17 -7.80
C LEU A 187 -5.24 17.50 -8.08
N ALA A 188 -5.62 17.33 -9.35
CA ALA A 188 -6.81 16.59 -9.73
C ALA A 188 -6.72 15.11 -9.31
N GLU A 189 -5.54 14.49 -9.42
CA GLU A 189 -5.32 13.12 -8.99
C GLU A 189 -5.34 13.01 -7.45
N VAL A 190 -4.72 13.94 -6.74
CA VAL A 190 -4.80 14.02 -5.26
C VAL A 190 -6.26 14.19 -4.81
N ALA A 191 -7.02 15.09 -5.43
CA ALA A 191 -8.44 15.30 -5.15
C ALA A 191 -9.27 14.02 -5.40
N ARG A 192 -9.00 13.32 -6.51
CA ARG A 192 -9.66 12.06 -6.86
C ARG A 192 -9.40 10.96 -5.83
N LEU A 193 -8.14 10.81 -5.41
CA LEU A 193 -7.75 9.77 -4.44
C LEU A 193 -8.24 10.07 -3.02
N SER A 194 -8.28 11.35 -2.64
CA SER A 194 -8.71 11.79 -1.31
C SER A 194 -10.19 12.10 -1.18
N ALA A 195 -10.95 12.10 -2.29
CA ALA A 195 -12.31 12.61 -2.37
C ALA A 195 -12.47 14.06 -1.85
N ALA A 196 -11.43 14.88 -2.02
CA ALA A 196 -11.38 16.27 -1.60
C ALA A 196 -11.72 17.23 -2.76
N THR A 197 -12.06 18.48 -2.43
CA THR A 197 -12.15 19.54 -3.46
C THR A 197 -10.74 19.88 -4.00
N PRO A 198 -10.62 20.47 -5.21
CA PRO A 198 -9.30 20.86 -5.75
C PRO A 198 -8.51 21.80 -4.82
N GLU A 199 -9.20 22.74 -4.17
CA GLU A 199 -8.62 23.65 -3.18
C GLU A 199 -8.07 22.88 -1.96
N GLN A 200 -8.85 21.96 -1.41
CA GLN A 200 -8.42 21.12 -0.28
C GLN A 200 -7.24 20.23 -0.65
N ALA A 201 -7.26 19.64 -1.85
CA ALA A 201 -6.17 18.83 -2.37
C ALA A 201 -4.88 19.64 -2.49
N ARG A 202 -4.96 20.92 -2.88
CA ARG A 202 -3.81 21.83 -2.89
C ARG A 202 -3.22 22.00 -1.49
N TYR A 203 -4.03 22.41 -0.51
CA TYR A 203 -3.55 22.61 0.85
C TYR A 203 -2.99 21.32 1.49
N GLN A 204 -3.62 20.17 1.21
CA GLN A 204 -3.14 18.87 1.69
C GLN A 204 -1.81 18.47 1.04
N ALA A 205 -1.64 18.70 -0.27
CA ALA A 205 -0.40 18.40 -0.97
C ALA A 205 0.75 19.27 -0.46
N GLU A 206 0.53 20.59 -0.35
CA GLU A 206 1.50 21.55 0.20
C GLU A 206 1.89 21.17 1.64
N ALA A 207 0.90 20.88 2.51
CA ALA A 207 1.14 20.46 3.88
C ALA A 207 1.95 19.16 3.97
N THR A 208 1.64 18.18 3.12
CA THR A 208 2.34 16.89 3.08
C THR A 208 3.78 17.05 2.61
N ILE A 209 4.02 17.76 1.52
CA ILE A 209 5.37 17.99 0.98
C ILE A 209 6.21 18.77 1.98
N ALA A 210 5.65 19.81 2.62
CA ALA A 210 6.36 20.57 3.64
C ALA A 210 6.69 19.71 4.87
N ALA A 211 5.78 18.84 5.30
CA ALA A 211 6.03 17.93 6.42
C ALA A 211 7.10 16.86 6.07
N LEU A 212 7.15 16.39 4.83
CA LEU A 212 8.19 15.51 4.32
C LEU A 212 9.55 16.23 4.22
N ALA A 213 9.58 17.47 3.73
CA ALA A 213 10.79 18.26 3.62
C ALA A 213 11.44 18.54 4.99
N GLU A 214 10.64 18.64 6.05
CA GLU A 214 11.16 18.77 7.41
C GLU A 214 11.64 17.45 8.02
N ALA A 215 10.97 16.34 7.69
CA ALA A 215 11.32 15.03 8.22
C ALA A 215 12.58 14.47 7.54
N GLU A 216 12.64 14.61 6.21
CA GLU A 216 13.64 14.04 5.31
C GLU A 216 14.09 15.09 4.27
N PRO A 217 14.83 16.14 4.69
CA PRO A 217 15.23 17.23 3.80
C PRO A 217 16.08 16.77 2.62
N ASP A 218 17.00 15.83 2.86
CA ASP A 218 17.89 15.29 1.83
C ASP A 218 17.14 14.49 0.77
N LEU A 219 16.08 13.77 1.17
CA LEU A 219 15.20 13.09 0.23
C LEU A 219 14.54 14.13 -0.67
N VAL A 220 13.86 15.11 -0.10
CA VAL A 220 13.08 16.09 -0.86
C VAL A 220 13.98 16.93 -1.77
N ALA A 221 15.17 17.32 -1.32
CA ALA A 221 16.15 18.05 -2.12
C ALA A 221 16.72 17.23 -3.29
N SER A 222 16.78 15.90 -3.16
CA SER A 222 17.35 15.02 -4.18
C SER A 222 16.33 14.38 -5.13
N LEU A 223 15.03 14.63 -4.93
CA LEU A 223 13.98 14.12 -5.83
C LEU A 223 13.99 14.92 -7.15
N PRO A 224 14.04 14.26 -8.33
CA PRO A 224 13.88 14.94 -9.61
C PRO A 224 12.41 15.26 -9.85
N VAL A 225 11.93 16.29 -9.17
CA VAL A 225 10.55 16.77 -9.28
C VAL A 225 10.32 17.39 -10.66
N PRO A 226 9.26 16.97 -11.40
CA PRO A 226 8.88 17.61 -12.65
C PRO A 226 8.72 19.12 -12.50
N PRO A 227 9.14 19.95 -13.48
CA PRO A 227 9.11 21.41 -13.35
C PRO A 227 7.73 21.96 -12.95
N GLY A 228 6.66 21.34 -13.46
CA GLY A 228 5.28 21.73 -13.16
C GLY A 228 4.85 21.49 -11.71
N LEU A 229 5.58 20.70 -10.92
CA LEU A 229 5.26 20.43 -9.51
C LEU A 229 6.14 21.22 -8.54
N ARG A 230 7.18 21.91 -9.02
CA ARG A 230 8.14 22.62 -8.15
C ARG A 230 7.50 23.70 -7.30
N GLU A 231 6.37 24.26 -7.73
CA GLU A 231 5.61 25.24 -6.96
C GLU A 231 5.10 24.72 -5.60
N LEU A 232 4.98 23.39 -5.45
CA LEU A 232 4.55 22.76 -4.20
C LEU A 232 5.71 22.49 -3.22
N PHE A 233 6.95 22.63 -3.69
CA PHE A 233 8.13 22.32 -2.91
C PHE A 233 8.71 23.60 -2.29
N PRO A 234 9.27 23.52 -1.07
CA PRO A 234 10.02 24.64 -0.53
C PRO A 234 11.20 24.97 -1.45
N PRO A 235 11.60 26.25 -1.54
CA PRO A 235 12.73 26.64 -2.38
C PRO A 235 13.99 25.87 -1.95
N ALA A 236 14.70 25.31 -2.93
CA ALA A 236 16.02 24.73 -2.70
C ALA A 236 16.97 25.86 -2.30
N GLY A 237 17.47 25.79 -1.07
CA GLY A 237 18.49 26.72 -0.55
C GLY A 237 19.85 26.52 -1.19
#